data_AF-A0A4U9HKC7-F1
#
_entry.id   AF-A0A4U9HKC7-F1
#
_cell.length_a   1.000
_cell.length_b   1.000
_cell.length_c   1.000
_cell.angle_alpha   90.00
_cell.angle_beta   90.00
_cell.angle_gamma   90.00
#
_symmetry.space_group_name_H-M   'P 1'
#
loop_
_entity.id
_entity.type
_entity.pdbx_description
1 polymer ?
#
loop_
_entity_poly.entity_id
_entity_poly.type
_entity_poly.pdbx_seq_one_letter_code
_entity_poly.pdbx_strand_id
1 'polypeptide(L)'
;MTLKKLIAAAGGLALLLSPLLAQAQSWPVTVKDLDNRTVTVEHEPQRIILQDGRDIFALALLERDNPFAKVVAWNNLPKKQDTENLERAEA
;
A
#
# COMPACT_ATOMS: atom_id res chain seq x y z
N MET A 1 -6.56 -2.58 49.42
CA MET A 1 -6.76 -1.92 48.12
C MET A 1 -6.30 -2.90 47.05
N THR A 2 -7.26 -3.43 46.29
CA THR A 2 -7.22 -4.79 45.71
C THR A 2 -6.30 -4.91 44.51
N LEU A 3 -5.44 -5.94 44.51
CA LEU A 3 -4.52 -6.33 43.42
C LEU A 3 -5.18 -6.37 42.03
N LYS A 4 -6.49 -6.67 41.99
CA LYS A 4 -7.33 -6.62 40.78
C LYS A 4 -7.43 -5.21 40.16
N LYS A 5 -7.45 -4.15 40.97
CA LYS A 5 -7.47 -2.75 40.50
C LYS A 5 -6.13 -2.32 39.91
N LEU A 6 -5.01 -2.84 40.42
CA LEU A 6 -3.68 -2.59 39.87
C LEU A 6 -3.48 -3.25 38.50
N ILE A 7 -3.97 -4.49 38.32
CA ILE A 7 -3.90 -5.20 37.02
C ILE A 7 -4.83 -4.52 35.99
N ALA A 8 -6.03 -4.11 36.39
CA ALA A 8 -6.95 -3.38 35.52
C ALA A 8 -6.40 -2.00 35.09
N ALA A 9 -5.73 -1.28 36.01
CA ALA A 9 -5.09 0.00 35.70
C ALA A 9 -3.87 -0.18 34.78
N ALA A 10 -3.05 -1.21 35.00
CA ALA A 10 -1.90 -1.51 34.14
C ALA A 10 -2.32 -1.96 32.73
N GLY A 11 -3.38 -2.78 32.61
CA GLY A 11 -3.93 -3.20 31.33
C GLY A 11 -4.59 -2.06 30.55
N GLY A 12 -5.30 -1.16 31.24
CA GLY A 12 -5.86 0.05 30.64
C GLY A 12 -4.79 1.01 30.11
N LEU A 13 -3.71 1.19 30.86
CA LEU A 13 -2.57 2.02 30.43
C LEU A 13 -1.83 1.41 29.24
N ALA A 14 -1.64 0.09 29.20
CA ALA A 14 -1.01 -0.60 28.07
C ALA A 14 -1.84 -0.43 26.78
N LEU A 15 -3.16 -0.55 26.83
CA LEU A 15 -4.05 -0.35 25.69
C LEU A 15 -4.05 1.10 25.18
N LEU A 16 -3.96 2.09 26.07
CA LEU A 16 -3.89 3.50 25.70
C LEU A 16 -2.55 3.88 25.06
N LEU A 17 -1.46 3.16 25.37
CA LEU A 17 -0.13 3.39 24.81
C LEU A 17 0.13 2.62 23.50
N SER A 18 -0.73 1.65 23.14
CA SER A 18 -0.62 0.88 21.89
C SER A 18 -0.46 1.71 20.60
N PRO A 19 -1.12 2.87 20.42
CA PRO A 19 -0.94 3.69 19.21
C PRO A 19 0.47 4.32 19.12
N LEU A 20 1.17 4.47 20.24
CA LEU A 20 2.55 5.00 20.26
C LEU A 20 3.58 3.98 19.74
N LEU A 21 3.18 2.71 19.60
CA LEU A 21 4.00 1.67 18.97
C LEU A 21 3.83 1.63 17.44
N ALA A 22 2.92 2.42 16.87
CA ALA A 22 2.83 2.58 15.43
C ALA A 22 4.08 3.29 14.93
N GLN A 23 5.08 2.51 14.51
CA GLN A 23 6.29 3.05 13.91
C GLN A 23 5.95 3.52 12.51
N ALA A 24 6.08 4.84 12.28
CA ALA A 24 6.08 5.38 10.94
C ALA A 24 7.20 4.69 10.15
N GLN A 25 6.90 4.29 8.91
CA GLN A 25 7.90 3.67 8.04
C GLN A 25 9.00 4.69 7.78
N SER A 26 10.22 4.37 8.21
CA SER A 26 11.38 5.21 7.98
C SER A 26 11.95 4.93 6.59
N TRP A 27 12.36 6.00 5.92
CA TRP A 27 13.09 5.93 4.66
C TRP A 27 14.59 6.06 4.94
N PRO A 28 15.48 5.46 4.12
CA PRO A 28 15.21 4.72 2.89
C PRO A 28 14.61 3.31 3.13
N VAL A 29 13.87 2.79 2.15
CA VAL A 29 13.30 1.44 2.18
C VAL A 29 13.86 0.63 1.02
N THR A 30 14.49 -0.51 1.32
CA THR A 30 14.95 -1.47 0.32
C THR A 30 13.96 -2.61 0.18
N VAL A 31 13.49 -2.84 -1.05
CA VAL A 31 12.55 -3.91 -1.40
C VAL A 31 13.17 -4.83 -2.44
N LYS A 32 12.70 -6.07 -2.47
CA LYS A 32 12.96 -7.02 -3.55
C LYS A 32 11.68 -7.15 -4.37
N ASP A 33 11.75 -6.84 -5.66
CA ASP A 33 10.57 -6.91 -6.52
C ASP A 33 10.31 -8.32 -7.08
N LEU A 34 9.26 -8.43 -7.89
CA LEU A 34 8.84 -9.70 -8.51
C LEU A 34 9.89 -10.27 -9.48
N ASP A 35 10.74 -9.42 -10.05
CA ASP A 35 11.84 -9.80 -10.94
C ASP A 35 13.16 -10.02 -10.16
N ASN A 36 13.09 -10.15 -8.83
CA ASN A 36 14.23 -10.34 -7.93
C ASN A 36 15.25 -9.19 -7.90
N ARG A 37 14.91 -8.00 -8.42
CA ARG A 37 15.76 -6.82 -8.33
C ARG A 37 15.69 -6.23 -6.92
N THR A 38 16.83 -5.79 -6.42
CA THR A 38 16.91 -5.04 -5.15
C THR A 38 16.81 -3.56 -5.46
N VAL A 39 15.74 -2.92 -5.01
CA VAL A 39 15.46 -1.51 -5.27
C VAL A 39 15.40 -0.78 -3.94
N THR A 40 16.22 0.27 -3.78
CA THR A 40 16.13 1.20 -2.66
C THR A 40 15.32 2.42 -3.09
N VAL A 41 14.30 2.74 -2.30
CA VAL A 41 13.51 3.94 -2.44
C VAL A 41 13.98 4.89 -1.33
N GLU A 42 14.54 6.02 -1.73
CA GLU A 42 15.29 6.93 -0.83
C GLU A 42 14.38 7.75 0.10
N HIS A 43 13.17 8.06 -0.36
CA HIS A 43 12.21 8.91 0.35
C HIS A 43 10.78 8.53 -0.03
N GLU A 44 9.79 9.06 0.70
CA GLU A 44 8.39 8.82 0.39
C GLU A 44 8.06 9.20 -1.07
N PRO A 45 7.50 8.28 -1.88
CA PRO A 45 7.12 8.56 -3.25
C PRO A 45 6.04 9.64 -3.30
N GLN A 46 6.32 10.74 -4.00
CA GLN A 46 5.36 11.83 -4.25
C GLN A 46 4.85 11.85 -5.69
N ARG A 47 5.48 11.08 -6.59
CA ARG A 47 5.12 10.99 -8.01
C ARG A 47 5.26 9.55 -8.47
N ILE A 48 4.15 8.95 -8.86
CA ILE A 48 4.02 7.54 -9.21
C ILE A 48 3.54 7.44 -10.66
N ILE A 49 4.21 6.60 -11.44
CA ILE A 49 3.79 6.23 -12.80
C ILE A 49 3.27 4.80 -12.75
N LEU A 50 2.05 4.58 -13.25
CA LEU A 50 1.46 3.24 -13.33
C LEU A 50 1.66 2.65 -14.72
N GLN A 51 2.20 1.43 -14.78
CA GLN A 51 2.34 0.70 -16.04
C GLN A 51 0.98 0.21 -16.53
N ASP A 52 0.07 -0.14 -15.62
CA ASP A 52 -1.29 -0.55 -15.92
C ASP A 52 -2.28 0.28 -15.10
N GLY A 53 -3.37 0.75 -15.73
CA GLY A 53 -4.40 1.51 -15.02
C GLY A 53 -5.07 0.73 -13.88
N ARG A 54 -5.07 -0.61 -13.93
CA ARG A 54 -5.65 -1.48 -12.89
C ARG A 54 -4.85 -1.50 -11.59
N ASP A 55 -3.57 -1.11 -11.61
CA ASP A 55 -2.75 -0.98 -10.40
C ASP A 55 -3.30 0.08 -9.45
N ILE A 56 -4.20 0.95 -9.92
CA ILE A 56 -4.94 1.91 -9.08
C ILE A 56 -5.72 1.22 -7.95
N PHE A 57 -6.14 -0.04 -8.13
CA PHE A 57 -6.83 -0.80 -7.08
C PHE A 57 -5.92 -1.10 -5.89
N ALA A 58 -4.63 -1.33 -6.13
CA ALA A 58 -3.66 -1.49 -5.05
C ALA A 58 -3.43 -0.15 -4.32
N LEU A 59 -3.33 0.95 -5.06
CA LEU A 59 -3.21 2.29 -4.47
C LEU A 59 -4.43 2.67 -3.64
N ALA A 60 -5.65 2.27 -4.02
CA ALA A 60 -6.86 2.54 -3.24
C ALA A 60 -6.85 1.93 -1.83
N LEU A 61 -6.04 0.88 -1.60
CA LEU A 61 -5.87 0.30 -0.26
C LEU A 61 -4.89 1.12 0.61
N LEU A 62 -3.93 1.78 -0.03
CA LEU A 62 -2.86 2.55 0.62
C LEU A 62 -3.24 4.03 0.78
N GLU A 63 -3.78 4.65 -0.27
CA GLU A 63 -4.21 6.05 -0.37
C GLU A 63 -5.74 6.11 -0.38
N ARG A 64 -6.36 5.82 0.78
CA ARG A 64 -7.80 5.59 0.91
C ARG A 64 -8.67 6.79 0.53
N ASP A 65 -8.20 8.01 0.83
CA ASP A 65 -8.97 9.24 0.56
C ASP A 65 -8.92 9.63 -0.91
N ASN A 66 -7.77 9.47 -1.56
CA ASN A 66 -7.58 9.77 -2.97
C ASN A 66 -6.48 8.89 -3.59
N PRO A 67 -6.83 7.78 -4.28
CA PRO A 67 -5.86 6.90 -4.90
C PRO A 67 -5.03 7.54 -6.01
N PHE A 68 -5.45 8.70 -6.51
CA PHE A 68 -4.76 9.44 -7.57
C PHE A 68 -3.81 10.52 -7.04
N ALA A 69 -3.76 10.77 -5.73
CA ALA A 69 -3.06 11.93 -5.15
C ALA A 69 -1.59 12.07 -5.60
N LYS A 70 -0.91 10.94 -5.78
CA LYS A 70 0.50 10.87 -6.17
C LYS A 70 0.71 10.36 -7.59
N VAL A 71 -0.34 10.03 -8.35
CA VAL A 71 -0.23 9.48 -9.69
C VAL A 71 -0.05 10.61 -10.70
N VAL A 72 1.10 10.63 -11.40
CA VAL A 72 1.42 11.68 -12.39
C VAL A 72 1.21 11.24 -13.83
N ALA A 73 1.22 9.92 -14.07
CA ALA A 73 0.92 9.34 -15.36
C ALA A 73 0.50 7.88 -15.18
N TRP A 74 -0.26 7.37 -16.14
CA TRP A 74 -0.48 5.94 -16.30
C TRP A 74 -0.49 5.58 -17.77
N ASN A 75 -0.25 4.31 -18.08
CA ASN A 75 -0.58 3.80 -19.39
C ASN A 75 -2.07 3.48 -19.44
N ASN A 76 -2.74 3.92 -20.51
CA ASN A 76 -4.10 3.52 -20.80
C ASN A 76 -4.01 2.42 -21.85
N LEU A 77 -4.09 1.14 -21.43
CA LEU A 77 -3.95 0.01 -22.34
C LEU A 77 -4.89 0.22 -23.54
N PRO A 78 -4.37 0.38 -24.78
CA PRO A 78 -5.21 0.46 -25.94
C PRO A 78 -5.92 -0.89 -26.12
N LYS A 79 -7.18 -0.84 -26.55
CA LYS A 79 -8.08 -1.96 -26.92
C LYS A 79 -7.43 -3.14 -27.69
N LYS A 80 -6.24 -2.94 -28.27
CA LYS A 80 -5.43 -3.94 -28.98
C LYS A 80 -4.79 -5.02 -28.11
N GLN A 81 -4.62 -4.83 -26.80
CA GLN A 81 -4.10 -5.89 -25.93
C GLN A 81 -5.18 -6.86 -25.44
N ASP A 82 -6.46 -6.57 -25.70
CA ASP A 82 -7.60 -7.39 -25.31
C ASP A 82 -8.12 -8.26 -26.48
N THR A 83 -7.47 -8.24 -27.65
CA THR A 83 -7.88 -9.08 -28.80
C THR A 83 -7.69 -10.58 -28.56
N GLU A 84 -6.80 -10.99 -27.65
CA GLU A 84 -6.60 -12.41 -27.33
C GLU A 84 -7.81 -13.03 -26.60
N ASN A 85 -8.60 -12.21 -25.88
CA ASN A 85 -9.80 -12.68 -25.18
C ASN A 85 -11.05 -12.71 -26.07
N LEU A 86 -11.11 -11.89 -27.13
CA LEU A 86 -12.27 -11.80 -28.01
C LEU A 86 -12.31 -12.98 -29.01
N GLU A 87 -11.17 -13.40 -29.56
CA GLU A 87 -11.11 -14.52 -30.52
C GLU A 87 -11.46 -15.88 -29.89
N ARG A 88 -11.34 -16.01 -28.57
CA ARG A 88 -11.70 -17.23 -27.83
C ARG A 88 -13.16 -17.28 -27.38
N ALA A 89 -13.86 -16.14 -27.35
CA ALA A 89 -15.28 -16.07 -26.99
C ALA A 89 -16.21 -16.24 -28.20
N GLU A 90 -15.67 -16.13 -29.42
CA GLU A 90 -16.39 -16.26 -30.69
C GLU A 90 -16.11 -17.60 -31.42
N ALA A 91 -15.36 -18.52 -30.81
CA ALA A 91 -15.09 -19.89 -31.28
C ALA A 91 -15.86 -20.93 -30.45
#